data_AF-A0AAD2FXE0-F1
#
_entry.id   AF-A0AAD2FXE0-F1
#
_cell.length_a   1.000
_cell.length_b   1.000
_cell.length_c   1.000
_cell.angle_alpha   90.00
_cell.angle_beta   90.00
_cell.angle_gamma   90.00
#
_symmetry.space_group_name_H-M   'P 1'
#
loop_
_entity.id
_entity.type
_entity.pdbx_description
1 polymer ?
#
loop_
_entity_poly.entity_id
_entity_poly.type
_entity_poly.pdbx_seq_one_letter_code
_entity_poly.pdbx_strand_id
1 'polypeptide(L)'
;MVAAFHNFDGHPLGNDENVFNAALASPRVLLEHTIGILKGRFPWLQSIKNKITDDVNSRRRVISMIGVCIILHNFLIEETTPDDFMFEDDDKSTLTSQEPLAPDDKVNQPVPDWATGDTCRTQLKNYILELRGN
;
A
#
# COMPACT_ATOMS: atom_id res chain seq x y z
N MET A 1 9.56 7.79 -7.81
CA MET A 1 8.33 7.66 -7.00
C MET A 1 7.51 8.95 -7.14
N VAL A 2 6.19 8.84 -7.34
CA VAL A 2 5.28 10.00 -7.50
C VAL A 2 4.67 10.33 -6.13
N ALA A 3 4.84 11.57 -5.66
CA ALA A 3 4.28 12.03 -4.39
C ALA A 3 2.74 11.93 -4.39
N ALA A 4 2.12 11.68 -3.23
CA ALA A 4 0.66 11.64 -3.15
C ALA A 4 0.03 13.02 -3.38
N PHE A 5 0.72 14.06 -2.92
CA PHE A 5 0.44 15.46 -3.17
C PHE A 5 1.66 16.10 -3.83
N HIS A 6 1.44 16.95 -4.83
CA HIS A 6 2.49 17.65 -5.58
C HIS A 6 2.42 19.16 -5.33
N ASN A 7 3.57 19.82 -5.37
CA ASN A 7 3.62 21.27 -5.48
C ASN A 7 2.95 21.67 -6.81
N PHE A 8 1.98 22.57 -6.76
CA PHE A 8 1.55 23.31 -7.94
C PHE A 8 2.45 24.54 -8.07
N ASP A 9 2.81 24.93 -9.30
CA ASP A 9 3.79 25.99 -9.57
C ASP A 9 3.55 27.24 -8.70
N GLY A 10 4.48 27.52 -7.79
CA GLY A 10 4.44 28.67 -6.87
C GLY A 10 3.71 28.45 -5.53
N HIS A 11 3.05 27.31 -5.33
CA HIS A 11 2.34 26.97 -4.09
C HIS A 11 3.02 25.77 -3.39
N PRO A 12 3.81 26.03 -2.33
CA PRO A 12 4.43 24.94 -1.56
C PRO A 12 3.35 24.11 -0.85
N LEU A 13 3.56 22.79 -0.82
CA LEU A 13 2.74 21.83 -0.07
C LEU A 13 2.60 22.25 1.40
N GLY A 14 1.39 22.10 1.94
CA GLY A 14 1.11 22.33 3.35
C GLY A 14 1.89 21.35 4.25
N ASN A 15 2.11 21.73 5.52
CA ASN A 15 2.83 20.87 6.48
C ASN A 15 2.23 19.46 6.56
N ASP A 16 0.91 19.36 6.64
CA ASP A 16 0.19 18.08 6.72
C ASP A 16 0.39 17.19 5.48
N GLU A 17 0.53 17.79 4.30
CA GLU A 17 0.77 17.06 3.05
C GLU A 17 2.20 16.55 2.97
N ASN A 18 3.16 17.33 3.48
CA ASN A 18 4.54 16.90 3.62
C ASN A 18 4.67 15.75 4.62
N VAL A 19 4.00 15.84 5.78
CA VAL A 19 3.96 14.75 6.77
C VAL A 19 3.35 13.49 6.17
N PHE A 20 2.24 13.62 5.45
CA PHE A 20 1.61 12.47 4.78
C PHE A 20 2.51 11.85 3.71
N ASN A 21 3.11 12.66 2.83
CA ASN A 21 4.04 12.18 1.81
C ASN A 21 5.25 11.47 2.43
N ALA A 22 5.80 12.01 3.53
CA ALA A 22 6.90 11.39 4.27
C ALA A 22 6.49 10.06 4.90
N ALA A 23 5.31 9.98 5.52
CA ALA A 23 4.78 8.76 6.11
C ALA A 23 4.57 7.64 5.07
N LEU A 24 4.22 7.98 3.83
CA LEU A 24 4.05 7.01 2.76
C LEU A 24 5.35 6.62 2.04
N ALA A 25 6.45 7.36 2.21
CA ALA A 25 7.67 7.16 1.44
C ALA A 25 8.25 5.76 1.64
N SER A 26 8.51 5.35 2.89
CA SER A 26 9.08 4.03 3.21
C SER A 26 8.15 2.87 2.83
N PRO A 27 6.86 2.84 3.24
CA PRO A 27 5.93 1.79 2.83
C PRO A 27 5.81 1.63 1.31
N ARG A 28 5.89 2.72 0.55
CA ARG A 28 5.85 2.64 -0.92
C ARG A 28 7.07 1.95 -1.51
N VAL A 29 8.27 2.20 -1.00
CA VAL A 29 9.48 1.50 -1.45
C VAL A 29 9.31 0.00 -1.25
N LEU A 30 8.85 -0.41 -0.07
CA LEU A 30 8.60 -1.82 0.26
C LEU A 30 7.54 -2.46 -0.64
N LEU A 31 6.43 -1.75 -0.89
CA LEU A 31 5.37 -2.22 -1.78
C LEU A 31 5.86 -2.33 -3.24
N GLU A 32 6.56 -1.33 -3.77
CA GLU A 32 7.11 -1.36 -5.13
C GLU A 32 8.05 -2.54 -5.31
N HIS A 33 8.95 -2.76 -4.36
CA HIS A 33 9.89 -3.88 -4.38
C HIS A 33 9.18 -5.23 -4.32
N THR A 34 8.23 -5.38 -3.38
CA THR A 34 7.42 -6.60 -3.23
C THR A 34 6.62 -6.91 -4.49
N ILE A 35 5.98 -5.90 -5.09
CA ILE A 35 5.25 -6.04 -6.36
C ILE A 35 6.22 -6.44 -7.48
N GLY A 36 7.44 -5.91 -7.50
CA GLY A 36 8.50 -6.30 -8.43
C GLY A 36 8.84 -7.79 -8.33
N ILE A 37 9.09 -8.28 -7.11
CA ILE A 37 9.35 -9.70 -6.85
C ILE A 37 8.17 -10.57 -7.31
N LEU A 38 6.95 -10.21 -6.93
CA LEU A 38 5.76 -10.96 -7.31
C LEU A 38 5.57 -11.02 -8.82
N LYS A 39 5.75 -9.90 -9.53
CA LYS A 39 5.66 -9.85 -11.00
C LYS A 39 6.80 -10.60 -11.70
N GLY A 40 7.98 -10.67 -11.08
CA GLY A 40 9.10 -11.48 -11.56
C GLY A 40 8.84 -12.98 -11.42
N ARG A 41 8.29 -13.41 -10.27
CA ARG A 41 7.95 -14.82 -10.02
C ARG A 41 6.69 -15.29 -10.73
N PHE A 42 5.71 -14.41 -10.90
CA PHE A 42 4.43 -14.70 -11.55
C PHE A 42 4.19 -13.74 -12.72
N PRO A 43 4.81 -13.97 -13.90
CA PRO A 43 4.74 -13.06 -15.04
C PRO A 43 3.31 -12.73 -15.51
N TRP A 44 2.35 -13.62 -15.27
CA TRP A 44 0.95 -13.40 -15.61
C TRP A 44 0.33 -12.20 -14.86
N LEU A 45 0.88 -11.81 -13.69
CA LEU A 45 0.46 -10.60 -12.95
C LEU A 45 0.69 -9.32 -13.75
N GLN A 46 1.63 -9.30 -14.70
CA GLN A 46 1.87 -8.12 -15.54
C GLN A 46 0.68 -7.83 -16.48
N SER A 47 -0.06 -8.88 -16.85
CA SER A 47 -1.24 -8.80 -17.72
C SER A 47 -2.56 -8.64 -16.95
N ILE A 48 -2.51 -8.62 -15.61
CA ILE A 48 -3.72 -8.56 -14.78
C ILE A 48 -4.48 -7.24 -14.94
N LYS A 49 -3.76 -6.14 -15.20
CA LYS A 49 -4.33 -4.80 -15.43
C LYS A 49 -5.33 -4.79 -16.58
N ASN A 50 -5.15 -5.65 -17.59
CA ASN A 50 -6.04 -5.77 -18.74
C ASN A 50 -7.30 -6.61 -18.42
N LYS A 51 -7.37 -7.22 -17.24
CA LYS A 51 -8.46 -8.09 -16.79
C LYS A 51 -9.29 -7.49 -15.66
N ILE A 52 -8.82 -6.39 -15.05
CA ILE A 52 -9.57 -5.66 -14.03
C ILE A 52 -10.69 -4.91 -14.75
N THR A 53 -11.93 -5.23 -14.36
CA THR A 53 -13.14 -4.57 -14.84
C THR A 53 -13.80 -3.81 -13.69
N ASP A 54 -14.79 -2.97 -13.99
CA ASP A 54 -15.55 -2.23 -12.97
C ASP A 54 -16.47 -3.12 -12.13
N ASP A 55 -16.54 -4.42 -12.44
CA ASP A 55 -17.26 -5.41 -11.64
C ASP A 55 -16.53 -5.72 -10.32
N VAL A 56 -17.28 -5.65 -9.21
CA VAL A 56 -16.79 -5.90 -7.84
C VAL A 56 -16.26 -7.34 -7.72
N ASN A 57 -16.90 -8.31 -8.38
CA ASN A 57 -16.49 -9.71 -8.29
C ASN A 57 -15.15 -9.95 -9.01
N SER A 58 -14.95 -9.31 -10.16
CA SER A 58 -13.66 -9.27 -10.86
C SER A 58 -12.54 -8.73 -9.98
N ARG A 59 -12.74 -7.60 -9.30
CA ARG A 59 -11.75 -7.05 -8.36
C ARG A 59 -11.45 -7.99 -7.19
N ARG A 60 -12.50 -8.56 -6.56
CA ARG A 60 -12.33 -9.53 -5.47
C ARG A 60 -11.52 -10.74 -5.92
N ARG A 61 -11.80 -11.28 -7.11
CA ARG A 61 -11.05 -12.39 -7.69
C ARG A 61 -9.59 -12.04 -7.90
N VAL A 62 -9.29 -10.85 -8.42
CA VAL A 62 -7.92 -10.36 -8.60
C VAL A 62 -7.18 -10.30 -7.26
N ILE A 63 -7.80 -9.73 -6.22
CA ILE A 63 -7.23 -9.68 -4.87
C ILE A 63 -6.96 -11.09 -4.33
N SER A 64 -7.91 -12.02 -4.47
CA SER A 64 -7.72 -13.40 -4.03
C SER A 64 -6.58 -14.10 -4.78
N MET A 65 -6.43 -13.88 -6.10
CA MET A 65 -5.33 -14.46 -6.86
C MET A 65 -3.96 -13.89 -6.42
N ILE A 66 -3.89 -12.59 -6.11
CA ILE A 66 -2.68 -11.99 -5.55
C ILE A 66 -2.36 -12.62 -4.19
N GLY A 67 -3.35 -12.82 -3.33
CA GLY A 67 -3.18 -13.50 -2.04
C GLY A 67 -2.63 -14.93 -2.20
N VAL A 68 -3.14 -15.70 -3.16
CA VAL A 68 -2.62 -17.04 -3.48
C VAL A 68 -1.18 -16.96 -3.97
N CYS A 69 -0.83 -15.98 -4.82
CA CYS A 69 0.56 -15.78 -5.25
C CYS A 69 1.51 -15.49 -4.07
N ILE A 70 1.08 -14.72 -3.08
CA ILE A 70 1.88 -14.45 -1.88
C ILE A 70 2.08 -15.73 -1.06
N ILE A 71 1.02 -16.51 -0.85
CA ILE A 71 1.10 -17.80 -0.13
C ILE A 71 2.05 -18.75 -0.86
N LEU A 72 1.89 -18.91 -2.18
CA LEU A 72 2.75 -19.76 -3.00
C LEU A 72 4.19 -19.25 -3.03
N HIS A 73 4.41 -17.94 -3.09
CA HIS A 73 5.75 -17.36 -3.02
C HIS A 73 6.44 -17.79 -1.72
N ASN A 74 5.78 -17.61 -0.58
CA ASN A 74 6.30 -17.99 0.73
C ASN A 74 6.52 -19.50 0.85
N PHE A 75 5.62 -20.31 0.31
CA PHE A 75 5.75 -21.77 0.33
C PHE A 75 6.90 -22.29 -0.55
N LEU A 76 7.19 -21.60 -1.66
CA LEU A 76 8.20 -21.99 -2.65
C LEU A 76 9.54 -21.28 -2.46
N ILE A 77 9.70 -20.47 -1.42
CA ILE A 77 11.03 -20.01 -0.99
C ILE A 77 11.70 -21.20 -0.28
N GLU A 78 12.55 -21.93 -1.01
CA GLU A 78 13.68 -22.62 -0.37
C GLU A 78 14.67 -21.51 0.04
N GLU A 79 15.10 -21.51 1.31
CA GLU A 79 15.88 -20.41 1.90
C GLU A 79 17.08 -20.00 1.03
N THR A 80 16.94 -18.85 0.37
CA THR A 80 18.06 -17.96 0.05
C THR A 80 17.56 -16.56 0.31
N THR A 81 17.71 -16.07 1.54
CA THR A 81 17.72 -14.63 1.79
C THR A 81 18.98 -14.09 1.12
N PRO A 82 18.89 -13.24 0.08
CA PRO A 82 20.05 -12.47 -0.34
C PRO A 82 20.45 -11.57 0.84
N ASP A 83 21.73 -11.58 1.22
CA ASP A 83 22.28 -10.77 2.33
C ASP A 83 21.90 -9.28 2.22
N ASP A 84 21.57 -8.79 1.03
CA ASP A 84 21.08 -7.44 0.73
C ASP A 84 19.73 -7.07 1.39
N PHE A 85 19.01 -8.04 1.98
CA PHE A 85 17.72 -7.80 2.67
C PHE A 85 17.85 -7.54 4.18
N MET A 86 19.06 -7.52 4.73
CA MET A 86 19.31 -6.96 6.05
C MET A 86 19.24 -5.43 5.97
N PHE A 87 18.04 -4.89 5.79
CA PHE A 87 17.80 -3.48 6.13
C PHE A 87 18.17 -3.34 7.61
N GLU A 88 19.09 -2.43 7.92
CA GLU A 88 19.39 -2.07 9.30
C GLU A 88 18.07 -1.81 10.02
N ASP A 89 17.85 -2.60 11.06
CA ASP A 89 16.59 -2.84 11.77
C ASP A 89 16.23 -1.61 12.63
N ASP A 90 16.22 -0.41 12.06
CA ASP A 90 15.97 0.83 12.82
C ASP A 90 14.49 1.23 12.87
N ASP A 91 13.59 0.47 12.22
CA ASP A 91 12.14 0.70 12.37
C ASP A 91 11.26 -0.51 12.01
N LYS A 92 11.64 -1.72 12.46
CA LYS A 92 10.83 -2.94 12.27
C LYS A 92 9.48 -2.94 13.01
N SER A 93 9.19 -1.91 13.79
CA SER A 93 8.00 -1.81 14.64
C SER A 93 6.68 -1.72 13.85
N THR A 94 6.72 -1.34 12.57
CA THR A 94 5.48 -0.90 11.88
C THR A 94 4.78 -1.96 11.03
N LEU A 95 5.46 -3.03 10.57
CA LEU A 95 4.86 -3.94 9.57
C LEU A 95 4.53 -5.36 10.05
N THR A 96 4.99 -5.78 11.22
CA THR A 96 4.86 -7.20 11.64
C THR A 96 4.02 -7.42 12.91
N SER A 97 3.37 -6.40 13.48
CA SER A 97 2.58 -6.58 14.72
C SER A 97 1.39 -5.63 14.89
N GLN A 98 0.88 -5.00 13.83
CA GLN A 98 -0.38 -4.26 13.97
C GLN A 98 -1.51 -5.27 14.18
N GLU A 99 -2.21 -5.16 15.31
CA GLU A 99 -3.53 -5.77 15.46
C GLU A 99 -4.37 -5.39 14.24
N PRO A 100 -5.17 -6.32 13.69
CA PRO A 100 -6.11 -5.97 12.63
C PRO A 100 -6.89 -4.73 13.08
N LEU A 101 -6.84 -3.67 12.27
CA LEU A 101 -7.63 -2.47 12.51
C LEU A 101 -9.07 -2.89 12.77
N ALA A 102 -9.66 -2.32 13.80
CA ALA A 102 -11.00 -2.68 14.21
C ALA A 102 -11.97 -2.46 13.03
N PRO A 103 -13.02 -3.28 12.86
CA PRO A 103 -13.94 -3.14 11.74
C PRO A 103 -14.60 -1.76 11.65
N ASP A 104 -14.66 -1.05 12.77
CA ASP A 104 -15.22 0.29 12.95
C ASP A 104 -14.17 1.41 12.90
N ASP A 105 -12.90 1.11 12.64
CA ASP A 105 -11.86 2.13 12.48
C ASP A 105 -12.21 3.12 11.37
N LYS A 106 -11.88 4.40 11.60
CA LYS A 106 -12.18 5.50 10.67
C LYS A 106 -11.65 5.27 9.25
N VAL A 107 -10.56 4.51 9.11
CA VAL A 107 -9.94 4.17 7.82
C VAL A 107 -10.65 3.01 7.09
N ASN A 108 -11.44 2.20 7.79
CA ASN A 108 -12.20 1.07 7.24
C ASN A 108 -13.64 1.46 6.85
N GLN A 109 -14.03 2.72 7.06
CA GLN A 109 -15.36 3.17 6.68
C GLN A 109 -15.54 3.11 5.16
N PRO A 110 -16.64 2.52 4.66
CA PRO A 110 -16.87 2.40 3.24
C PRO A 110 -16.95 3.79 2.60
N VAL A 111 -16.22 3.97 1.50
CA VAL A 111 -16.31 5.19 0.70
C VAL A 111 -17.67 5.18 -0.02
N PRO A 112 -18.52 6.21 0.14
CA PRO A 112 -19.81 6.27 -0.54
C PRO A 112 -19.66 6.24 -2.07
N ASP A 113 -20.63 5.66 -2.77
CA ASP A 113 -20.60 5.54 -4.25
C ASP A 113 -20.53 6.89 -4.97
N TRP A 114 -21.03 7.96 -4.35
CA TRP A 114 -21.01 9.33 -4.87
C TRP A 114 -19.74 10.10 -4.52
N ALA A 115 -18.83 9.51 -3.75
CA ALA A 115 -17.65 10.20 -3.24
C ALA A 115 -16.62 10.46 -4.36
N THR A 116 -15.85 11.53 -4.20
CA THR A 116 -14.81 11.88 -5.18
C THR A 116 -13.64 10.89 -5.08
N GLY A 117 -12.94 10.64 -6.19
CA GLY A 117 -11.87 9.63 -6.25
C GLY A 117 -10.70 9.83 -5.28
N ASP A 118 -10.57 11.00 -4.66
CA ASP A 118 -9.57 11.33 -3.65
C ASP A 118 -10.02 11.04 -2.21
N THR A 119 -11.27 10.66 -1.98
CA THR A 119 -11.86 10.47 -0.64
C THR A 119 -11.06 9.49 0.21
N CYS A 120 -10.64 8.36 -0.37
CA CYS A 120 -9.83 7.35 0.33
C CYS A 120 -8.46 7.92 0.75
N ARG A 121 -7.81 8.71 -0.13
CA ARG A 121 -6.54 9.39 0.20
C ARG A 121 -6.73 10.38 1.34
N THR A 122 -7.84 11.13 1.34
CA THR A 122 -8.15 12.11 2.39
C THR A 122 -8.45 11.44 3.72
N GLN A 123 -9.22 10.34 3.74
CA GLN A 123 -9.48 9.56 4.95
C GLN A 123 -8.17 9.02 5.56
N LEU A 124 -7.30 8.42 4.73
CA LEU A 124 -6.01 7.93 5.18
C LEU A 124 -5.10 9.06 5.69
N LYS A 125 -5.11 10.23 5.02
CA LYS A 125 -4.37 11.41 5.47
C LYS A 125 -4.80 11.83 6.87
N ASN A 126 -6.10 11.97 7.10
CA ASN A 126 -6.63 12.37 8.40
C ASN A 126 -6.27 11.35 9.48
N TYR A 127 -6.38 10.06 9.19
CA TYR A 127 -5.99 8.99 10.12
C TYR A 127 -4.51 9.08 10.51
N ILE A 128 -3.61 9.26 9.54
CA ILE A 128 -2.16 9.38 9.82
C ILE A 128 -1.84 10.64 10.64
N LEU A 129 -2.55 11.74 10.40
CA LEU A 129 -2.37 12.98 11.17
C LEU A 129 -2.88 12.84 12.61
N GLU A 130 -4.02 12.16 12.82
CA GLU A 130 -4.54 11.85 14.15
C GLU A 130 -3.56 10.99 14.95
N LEU A 131 -2.93 9.99 14.34
CA LEU A 131 -1.93 9.14 15.00
C LEU A 131 -0.64 9.87 15.39
N ARG A 132 -0.25 10.94 14.67
CA ARG A 132 0.95 11.72 14.97
C ARG A 132 0.70 12.92 15.91
N GLY A 133 -0.56 13.29 16.12
CA GLY A 133 -0.97 14.39 17.00
C GLY A 133 -1.26 13.97 18.44
N ASN A 134 -1.34 12.67 18.71
CA ASN A 134 -1.41 12.05 20.04
C ASN A 134 -0.01 11.63 20.52
#